data_AF-A0A7X1GYT5-F1
#
_entry.id   AF-A0A7X1GYT5-F1
#
_cell.length_a   1.000
_cell.length_b   1.000
_cell.length_c   1.000
_cell.angle_alpha   90.00
_cell.angle_beta   90.00
_cell.angle_gamma   90.00
#
_symmetry.space_group_name_H-M   'P 1'
#
loop_
_entity.id
_entity.type
_entity.pdbx_description
1 polymer ?
#
loop_
_entity_poly.entity_id
_entity_poly.type
_entity_poly.pdbx_seq_one_letter_code
_entity_poly.pdbx_strand_id
1 'polypeptide(L)'
;MASHALKLSRRLFTGMVLAVFIATLAPYAEGGPLKPILKPVSPAAVMSVKALPDLVVKPPSWSSPPKAGDPIGTASVLNLTVLNQGSAAAGVSKLKIACQPLGGTGCPGVLDGTIDIQPLDPGQSMTYAWPPANLAEKWVPGQYRLTFSADDAKQVAESNEPNNTSHLIFTVPSKKNFEAAKDMAPISQAPALAVSLVIPVLSPTGGSEHETGQPLPVKWNEAPASAYPTINILLVNAQDGQVVETIKSGAANSGAYLTWPAPQMYAWPGTSYRIKITTPDNKVHGQSGVFTIVAPKEKKKVPFILDAQITNGWAYARGGDLRPQDCMSAPQVQAGRQPGSHEVKVGHFVKEAAHGECRYYDEYYFRSRVTFDMDALAGKEIVEATLMIRQGDSIKLYPPNNNSEVSSRCDIYRLNGAWPASPQPLYDFYPGTLLESFSLFGENETAHIELLNVVKDWAAGQANHGLMLRGPVNRSHYAPSASVNYYHSVKLVGWYLE
;
A
#
# COMPACT_ATOMS: atom_id res chain seq x y z
N MET A 1 -37.33 -76.97 17.67
CA MET A 1 -37.70 -76.44 16.34
C MET A 1 -36.73 -75.29 16.07
N ALA A 2 -35.55 -75.59 15.51
CA ALA A 2 -35.10 -75.26 14.13
C ALA A 2 -35.06 -73.75 13.84
N SER A 3 -34.03 -73.08 13.31
CA SER A 3 -32.60 -73.31 13.05
C SER A 3 -32.04 -72.02 12.40
N HIS A 4 -30.74 -71.75 12.53
CA HIS A 4 -29.89 -70.90 11.65
C HIS A 4 -30.17 -69.39 11.60
N ALA A 5 -29.28 -68.47 11.20
CA ALA A 5 -27.82 -68.25 11.15
C ALA A 5 -27.64 -66.95 10.32
N LEU A 6 -26.49 -66.26 10.45
CA LEU A 6 -25.98 -65.13 9.63
C LEU A 6 -26.71 -63.77 9.83
N LYS A 7 -26.06 -62.60 9.81
CA LYS A 7 -24.95 -62.13 8.96
C LYS A 7 -24.28 -60.88 9.55
N LEU A 8 -22.97 -60.78 9.39
CA LEU A 8 -22.20 -59.52 9.46
C LEU A 8 -22.69 -58.52 8.39
N SER A 9 -22.75 -57.23 8.72
CA SER A 9 -22.37 -56.17 7.77
C SER A 9 -21.80 -54.95 8.49
N ARG A 10 -20.53 -54.64 8.19
CA ARG A 10 -19.88 -53.34 8.42
C ARG A 10 -20.61 -52.25 7.63
N ARG A 11 -20.79 -51.07 8.24
CA ARG A 11 -20.51 -49.77 7.60
C ARG A 11 -20.24 -48.72 8.68
N LEU A 12 -19.05 -48.12 8.56
CA LEU A 12 -18.58 -46.93 9.27
C LEU A 12 -19.53 -45.74 9.02
N PHE A 13 -19.67 -44.83 10.00
CA PHE A 13 -19.03 -43.50 9.92
C PHE A 13 -19.21 -42.68 11.21
N THR A 14 -18.09 -42.08 11.63
CA THR A 14 -17.90 -40.84 12.42
C THR A 14 -18.42 -40.75 13.86
N GLY A 15 -17.46 -40.91 14.79
CA GLY A 15 -17.58 -40.52 16.19
C GLY A 15 -17.31 -39.03 16.40
N MET A 16 -18.12 -38.45 17.29
CA MET A 16 -17.93 -37.15 17.93
C MET A 16 -17.51 -37.45 19.37
N VAL A 17 -16.25 -37.19 19.73
CA VAL A 17 -15.72 -37.43 21.07
C VAL A 17 -15.95 -36.20 21.93
N LEU A 18 -16.88 -36.34 22.88
CA LEU A 18 -17.10 -35.47 24.03
C LEU A 18 -16.03 -35.81 25.09
N ALA A 19 -15.09 -34.89 25.34
CA ALA A 19 -14.11 -35.03 26.42
C ALA A 19 -14.55 -34.16 27.61
N VAL A 20 -15.11 -34.82 28.61
CA VAL A 20 -15.39 -34.30 29.96
C VAL A 20 -14.08 -34.32 30.75
N PHE A 21 -13.64 -33.17 31.27
CA PHE A 21 -12.57 -33.11 32.27
C PHE A 21 -13.17 -32.87 33.66
N ILE A 22 -12.99 -33.87 34.52
CA ILE A 22 -13.26 -33.80 35.96
C ILE A 22 -12.04 -33.13 36.61
N ALA A 23 -12.26 -32.01 37.31
CA ALA A 23 -11.23 -31.39 38.16
C ALA A 23 -11.45 -31.82 39.62
N THR A 24 -10.52 -32.63 40.13
CA THR A 24 -10.40 -32.92 41.57
C THR A 24 -9.52 -31.87 42.25
N LEU A 25 -10.04 -31.26 43.31
CA LEU A 25 -9.33 -30.34 44.21
C LEU A 25 -8.33 -31.09 45.10
N ALA A 26 -7.14 -30.53 45.29
CA ALA A 26 -6.26 -30.82 46.43
C ALA A 26 -5.52 -29.55 46.87
N PRO A 27 -5.19 -29.40 48.18
CA PRO A 27 -4.96 -28.11 48.80
C PRO A 27 -3.50 -27.63 48.77
N TYR A 28 -3.39 -26.33 49.02
CA TYR A 28 -2.21 -25.48 49.18
C TYR A 28 -1.17 -26.05 50.17
N ALA A 29 0.11 -26.00 49.80
CA ALA A 29 1.25 -26.07 50.72
C ALA A 29 2.32 -25.05 50.26
N GLU A 30 2.81 -24.27 51.22
CA GLU A 30 3.74 -23.14 51.06
C GLU A 30 5.18 -23.56 50.74
N GLY A 31 5.92 -22.67 50.06
CA GLY A 31 7.35 -22.46 50.30
C GLY A 31 8.36 -23.18 49.40
N GLY A 32 8.73 -22.55 48.28
CA GLY A 32 9.97 -22.88 47.54
C GLY A 32 10.16 -22.03 46.28
N PRO A 33 11.35 -21.46 46.01
CA PRO A 33 11.57 -20.61 44.84
C PRO A 33 11.65 -21.47 43.57
N LEU A 34 10.66 -21.32 42.67
CA LEU A 34 10.66 -21.99 41.37
C LEU A 34 11.59 -21.27 40.38
N LYS A 35 12.66 -21.97 39.98
CA LYS A 35 13.43 -21.71 38.76
C LYS A 35 12.49 -21.63 37.55
N PRO A 36 12.69 -20.70 36.60
CA PRO A 36 11.86 -20.63 35.40
C PRO A 36 12.08 -21.88 34.56
N ILE A 37 11.03 -22.71 34.47
CA ILE A 37 10.92 -23.76 33.45
C ILE A 37 10.62 -23.04 32.14
N LEU A 38 11.65 -22.84 31.32
CA LEU A 38 11.47 -22.53 29.90
C LEU A 38 10.71 -23.70 29.28
N LYS A 39 9.40 -23.53 29.06
CA LYS A 39 8.67 -24.38 28.13
C LYS A 39 9.33 -24.18 26.76
N PRO A 40 9.77 -25.23 26.05
CA PRO A 40 10.09 -25.08 24.65
C PRO A 40 8.82 -24.60 23.95
N VAL A 41 8.86 -23.35 23.47
CA VAL A 41 7.89 -22.87 22.49
C VAL A 41 8.08 -23.77 21.29
N SER A 42 7.10 -24.62 21.01
CA SER A 42 7.03 -25.32 19.72
C SER A 42 7.20 -24.25 18.64
N PRO A 43 8.15 -24.39 17.70
CA PRO A 43 8.32 -23.41 16.66
C PRO A 43 6.96 -23.25 15.96
N ALA A 44 6.52 -22.00 15.84
CA ALA A 44 5.38 -21.66 15.00
C ALA A 44 5.58 -22.37 13.67
N ALA A 45 4.56 -23.11 13.22
CA ALA A 45 4.60 -23.75 11.92
C ALA A 45 4.82 -22.64 10.88
N VAL A 46 6.06 -22.54 10.40
CA VAL A 46 6.39 -21.69 9.26
C VAL A 46 5.56 -22.27 8.13
N MET A 47 4.55 -21.54 7.66
CA MET A 47 3.90 -21.88 6.40
C MET A 47 5.00 -21.84 5.34
N SER A 48 5.51 -23.00 4.97
CA SER A 48 6.49 -23.15 3.90
C SER A 48 5.78 -22.84 2.60
N VAL A 49 5.75 -21.57 2.20
CA VAL A 49 5.35 -21.18 0.85
C VAL A 49 6.25 -21.95 -0.09
N LYS A 50 5.66 -22.80 -0.94
CA LYS A 50 6.40 -23.59 -1.91
C LYS A 50 7.15 -22.61 -2.82
N ALA A 51 8.48 -22.60 -2.72
CA ALA A 51 9.30 -21.78 -3.59
C ALA A 51 9.15 -22.27 -5.04
N LEU A 52 8.75 -21.37 -5.93
CA LEU A 52 8.57 -21.63 -7.36
C LEU A 52 9.33 -20.57 -8.17
N PRO A 53 9.87 -20.94 -9.34
CA PRO A 53 10.38 -19.98 -10.31
C PRO A 53 9.25 -19.10 -10.88
N ASP A 54 9.63 -17.98 -11.49
CA ASP A 54 8.70 -17.05 -12.17
C ASP A 54 9.43 -16.33 -13.31
N LEU A 55 9.30 -16.81 -14.53
CA LEU A 55 10.01 -16.36 -15.73
C LEU A 55 9.23 -15.25 -16.41
N VAL A 56 9.79 -14.04 -16.42
CA VAL A 56 9.22 -12.88 -17.10
C VAL A 56 10.12 -12.41 -18.23
N VAL A 57 9.54 -12.18 -19.41
CA VAL A 57 10.21 -11.51 -20.51
C VAL A 57 10.08 -9.99 -20.33
N LYS A 58 11.21 -9.30 -20.09
CA LYS A 58 11.24 -7.84 -20.00
C LYS A 58 10.94 -7.20 -21.36
N PRO A 59 10.42 -5.96 -21.39
CA PRO A 59 10.19 -5.23 -22.64
C PRO A 59 11.47 -5.18 -23.50
N PRO A 60 11.42 -5.68 -24.75
CA PRO A 60 12.60 -5.75 -25.60
C PRO A 60 12.97 -4.37 -26.17
N SER A 61 14.26 -4.17 -26.47
CA SER A 61 14.77 -2.90 -27.02
C SER A 61 15.58 -3.12 -28.30
N TRP A 62 15.43 -2.21 -29.26
CA TRP A 62 16.21 -2.21 -30.50
C TRP A 62 17.58 -1.55 -30.31
N SER A 63 18.62 -2.12 -30.93
CA SER A 63 19.90 -1.44 -31.17
C SER A 63 19.73 -0.24 -32.11
N SER A 64 18.91 -0.40 -33.15
CA SER A 64 18.47 0.65 -34.08
C SER A 64 17.13 0.25 -34.69
N PRO A 65 16.19 1.20 -34.90
CA PRO A 65 14.92 0.91 -35.56
C PRO A 65 15.11 0.30 -36.96
N PRO A 66 14.26 -0.68 -37.36
CA PRO A 66 14.31 -1.28 -38.69
C PRO A 66 13.91 -0.30 -39.80
N LYS A 67 14.63 -0.35 -40.92
CA LYS A 67 14.39 0.50 -42.10
C LYS A 67 14.12 -0.37 -43.31
N ALA A 68 13.17 0.06 -44.14
CA ALA A 68 12.79 -0.71 -45.32
C ALA A 68 13.96 -0.94 -46.28
N GLY A 69 14.18 -2.20 -46.65
CA GLY A 69 15.22 -2.66 -47.56
C GLY A 69 16.57 -2.95 -46.90
N ASP A 70 16.73 -2.72 -45.59
CA ASP A 70 17.93 -3.14 -44.86
C ASP A 70 17.86 -4.65 -44.55
N PRO A 71 18.99 -5.39 -44.57
CA PRO A 71 19.01 -6.81 -44.20
C PRO A 71 18.61 -7.04 -42.74
N ILE A 72 17.75 -8.04 -42.51
CA ILE A 72 17.29 -8.41 -41.16
C ILE A 72 18.48 -8.98 -40.35
N GLY A 73 18.56 -8.64 -39.06
CA GLY A 73 19.60 -9.15 -38.15
C GLY A 73 20.97 -8.44 -38.23
N THR A 74 21.07 -7.32 -38.95
CA THR A 74 22.33 -6.55 -39.08
C THR A 74 22.35 -5.32 -38.17
N ALA A 75 21.77 -4.20 -38.62
CA ALA A 75 21.72 -2.95 -37.85
C ALA A 75 20.61 -2.95 -36.79
N SER A 76 19.50 -3.63 -37.08
CA SER A 76 18.33 -3.74 -36.21
C SER A 76 18.30 -5.10 -35.53
N VAL A 77 18.75 -5.12 -34.29
CA VAL A 77 18.80 -6.29 -33.41
C VAL A 77 18.07 -5.94 -32.12
N LEU A 78 17.22 -6.85 -31.66
CA LEU A 78 16.52 -6.80 -30.38
C LEU A 78 17.37 -7.39 -29.28
N ASN A 79 17.38 -6.71 -28.14
CA ASN A 79 17.87 -7.24 -26.87
C ASN A 79 16.67 -7.78 -26.09
N LEU A 80 16.58 -9.11 -25.97
CA LEU A 80 15.51 -9.83 -25.29
C LEU A 80 16.01 -10.27 -23.93
N THR A 81 15.39 -9.86 -22.83
CA THR A 81 15.82 -10.26 -21.47
C THR A 81 14.78 -11.11 -20.79
N VAL A 82 15.17 -12.30 -20.35
CA VAL A 82 14.36 -13.19 -19.52
C VAL A 82 14.89 -13.11 -18.08
N LEU A 83 14.00 -12.85 -17.13
CA LEU A 83 14.29 -12.76 -15.69
C LEU A 83 13.53 -13.84 -14.94
N ASN A 84 14.20 -14.58 -14.05
CA ASN A 84 13.51 -15.34 -13.02
C ASN A 84 13.26 -14.44 -11.80
N GLN A 85 12.05 -13.93 -11.63
CA GLN A 85 11.65 -13.12 -10.46
C GLN A 85 11.08 -13.97 -9.30
N GLY A 86 11.06 -15.29 -9.47
CA GLY A 86 10.54 -16.24 -8.49
C GLY A 86 11.53 -16.51 -7.36
N SER A 87 11.11 -17.36 -6.42
CA SER A 87 11.89 -17.71 -5.24
C SER A 87 12.63 -19.05 -5.35
N ALA A 88 12.44 -19.78 -6.45
CA ALA A 88 13.19 -21.00 -6.77
C ALA A 88 13.87 -20.90 -8.15
N ALA A 89 14.90 -21.72 -8.37
CA ALA A 89 15.61 -21.79 -9.64
C ALA A 89 14.71 -22.35 -10.74
N ALA A 90 14.77 -21.73 -11.93
CA ALA A 90 14.12 -22.21 -13.13
C ALA A 90 15.07 -23.16 -13.87
N GLY A 91 14.54 -24.32 -14.30
CA GLY A 91 15.26 -25.23 -15.19
C GLY A 91 15.40 -24.69 -16.61
N VAL A 92 15.99 -25.50 -17.50
CA VAL A 92 16.07 -25.16 -18.92
C VAL A 92 14.67 -24.97 -19.52
N SER A 93 14.49 -23.91 -20.32
CA SER A 93 13.25 -23.69 -21.05
C SER A 93 13.50 -23.11 -22.44
N LYS A 94 12.44 -22.70 -23.14
CA LYS A 94 12.54 -22.13 -24.49
C LYS A 94 11.80 -20.79 -24.55
N LEU A 95 12.44 -19.80 -25.18
CA LEU A 95 11.81 -18.54 -25.56
C LEU A 95 11.29 -18.68 -26.98
N LYS A 96 9.97 -18.72 -27.14
CA LYS A 96 9.33 -18.71 -28.47
C LYS A 96 9.14 -17.28 -28.95
N ILE A 97 9.45 -17.04 -30.22
CA ILE A 97 9.32 -15.75 -30.88
C ILE A 97 8.37 -15.94 -32.05
N ALA A 98 7.26 -15.20 -32.05
CA ALA A 98 6.26 -15.26 -33.10
C ALA A 98 5.97 -13.87 -33.66
N CYS A 99 6.00 -13.74 -34.97
CA CYS A 99 5.67 -12.53 -35.70
C CYS A 99 4.24 -12.61 -36.24
N GLN A 100 3.48 -11.55 -36.01
CA GLN A 100 2.17 -11.35 -36.57
C GLN A 100 2.13 -10.02 -37.34
N PRO A 101 1.72 -10.01 -38.62
CA PRO A 101 1.49 -8.76 -39.36
C PRO A 101 0.25 -8.07 -38.80
N LEU A 102 0.34 -6.77 -38.55
CA LEU A 102 -0.79 -5.91 -38.16
C LEU A 102 -1.23 -4.98 -39.31
N GLY A 103 -0.45 -4.90 -40.39
CA GLY A 103 -0.79 -4.23 -41.65
C GLY A 103 0.35 -4.31 -42.68
N GLY A 104 0.02 -4.41 -43.97
CA GLY A 104 1.01 -4.55 -45.06
C GLY A 104 1.21 -6.00 -45.53
N THR A 105 2.38 -6.29 -46.11
CA THR A 105 2.75 -7.68 -46.46
C THR A 105 3.07 -8.50 -45.20
N GLY A 106 2.92 -9.83 -45.28
CA GLY A 106 3.05 -10.74 -44.14
C GLY A 106 4.39 -10.65 -43.40
N CYS A 107 4.45 -11.24 -42.21
CA CYS A 107 5.69 -11.30 -41.44
C CYS A 107 6.80 -12.03 -42.23
N PRO A 108 8.01 -11.46 -42.29
CA PRO A 108 9.19 -12.21 -42.74
C PRO A 108 9.33 -13.46 -41.88
N GLY A 109 9.36 -14.65 -42.50
CA GLY A 109 9.36 -15.93 -41.79
C GLY A 109 10.59 -16.11 -40.89
N VAL A 110 11.67 -15.39 -41.20
CA VAL A 110 12.90 -15.35 -40.38
C VAL A 110 12.73 -14.67 -39.02
N LEU A 111 11.62 -13.97 -38.79
CA LEU A 111 11.33 -13.35 -37.50
C LEU A 111 10.67 -14.30 -36.50
N ASP A 112 10.10 -15.41 -36.98
CA ASP A 112 9.64 -16.51 -36.14
C ASP A 112 10.82 -17.37 -35.71
N GLY A 113 10.83 -17.82 -34.45
CA GLY A 113 11.92 -18.65 -33.98
C GLY A 113 11.84 -19.07 -32.53
N THR A 114 12.93 -19.67 -32.06
CA THR A 114 13.04 -20.16 -30.69
C THR A 114 14.48 -20.02 -30.21
N ILE A 115 14.65 -19.62 -28.95
CA ILE A 115 15.95 -19.51 -28.27
C ILE A 115 15.93 -20.41 -27.03
N ASP A 116 17.01 -21.14 -26.77
CA ASP A 116 17.14 -21.93 -25.55
C ASP A 116 17.45 -21.04 -24.35
N ILE A 117 16.61 -21.13 -23.31
CA ILE A 117 16.81 -20.45 -22.04
C ILE A 117 17.62 -21.39 -21.14
N GLN A 118 18.83 -20.95 -20.76
CA GLN A 118 19.67 -21.65 -19.78
C GLN A 118 19.05 -21.55 -18.37
N PRO A 119 19.42 -22.43 -17.42
CA PRO A 119 18.91 -22.36 -16.06
C PRO A 119 19.12 -20.97 -15.44
N LEU A 120 18.12 -20.48 -14.72
CA LEU A 120 18.13 -19.15 -14.08
C LEU A 120 17.86 -19.28 -12.59
N ASP A 121 18.82 -18.90 -11.77
CA ASP A 121 18.63 -18.79 -10.32
C ASP A 121 17.66 -17.66 -9.96
N PRO A 122 17.10 -17.64 -8.72
CA PRO A 122 16.23 -16.56 -8.26
C PRO A 122 16.87 -15.18 -8.44
N GLY A 123 16.17 -14.27 -9.11
CA GLY A 123 16.62 -12.90 -9.41
C GLY A 123 17.60 -12.79 -10.59
N GLN A 124 18.04 -13.90 -11.19
CA GLN A 124 18.95 -13.90 -12.32
C GLN A 124 18.24 -13.62 -13.64
N SER A 125 18.90 -12.89 -14.53
CA SER A 125 18.45 -12.65 -15.89
C SER A 125 19.48 -13.04 -16.94
N MET A 126 18.99 -13.31 -18.15
CA MET A 126 19.80 -13.58 -19.33
C MET A 126 19.28 -12.76 -20.51
N THR A 127 20.19 -12.20 -21.31
CA THR A 127 19.87 -11.38 -22.47
C THR A 127 20.30 -12.07 -23.76
N TYR A 128 19.42 -12.08 -24.76
CA TYR A 128 19.61 -12.70 -26.06
C TYR A 128 19.44 -11.67 -27.18
N ALA A 129 20.17 -11.86 -28.28
CA ALA A 129 20.05 -11.07 -29.49
C ALA A 129 19.13 -11.75 -30.51
N TRP A 130 18.22 -10.99 -31.13
CA TRP A 130 17.31 -11.50 -32.16
C TRP A 130 16.98 -10.41 -33.20
N PRO A 131 16.79 -10.72 -34.50
CA PRO A 131 17.03 -11.99 -35.17
C PRO A 131 18.54 -12.31 -35.30
N PRO A 132 18.92 -13.56 -35.62
CA PRO A 132 20.31 -13.91 -35.88
C PRO A 132 20.89 -13.11 -37.06
N ALA A 133 22.21 -12.90 -37.04
CA ALA A 133 22.89 -12.10 -38.06
C ALA A 133 22.89 -12.78 -39.44
N ASN A 134 23.01 -11.95 -40.50
CA ASN A 134 23.20 -12.35 -41.89
C ASN A 134 22.01 -13.06 -42.55
N LEU A 135 20.78 -12.64 -42.25
CA LEU A 135 19.60 -13.13 -42.96
C LEU A 135 19.51 -12.47 -44.36
N ALA A 136 19.17 -13.28 -45.37
CA ALA A 136 19.03 -12.81 -46.75
C ALA A 136 17.77 -11.94 -46.95
N GLU A 137 16.77 -12.09 -46.08
CA GLU A 137 15.55 -11.30 -46.08
C GLU A 137 15.79 -9.85 -45.63
N LYS A 138 15.02 -8.95 -46.22
CA LYS A 138 15.10 -7.50 -45.95
C LYS A 138 13.83 -7.04 -45.27
N TRP A 139 13.94 -6.01 -44.45
CA TRP A 139 12.78 -5.36 -43.85
C TRP A 139 11.85 -4.80 -44.92
N VAL A 140 10.57 -5.17 -44.87
CA VAL A 140 9.55 -4.64 -45.77
C VAL A 140 8.75 -3.57 -45.01
N PRO A 141 8.26 -2.50 -45.67
CA PRO A 141 7.36 -1.57 -45.02
C PRO A 141 6.09 -2.28 -44.51
N GLY A 142 5.71 -2.01 -43.26
CA GLY A 142 4.59 -2.68 -42.62
C GLY A 142 4.57 -2.45 -41.12
N GLN A 143 3.46 -2.84 -40.49
CA GLN A 143 3.32 -2.87 -39.04
C GLN A 143 3.38 -4.32 -38.56
N TYR A 144 4.23 -4.57 -37.57
CA TYR A 144 4.53 -5.90 -37.06
C TYR A 144 4.28 -5.97 -35.55
N ARG A 145 3.83 -7.13 -35.08
CA ARG A 145 3.82 -7.53 -33.67
C ARG A 145 4.73 -8.72 -33.50
N LEU A 146 5.75 -8.61 -32.65
CA LEU A 146 6.49 -9.75 -32.13
C LEU A 146 5.95 -10.13 -30.76
N THR A 147 5.78 -11.43 -30.54
CA THR A 147 5.39 -12.02 -29.27
C THR A 147 6.53 -12.91 -28.78
N PHE A 148 6.94 -12.71 -27.54
CA PHE A 148 8.01 -13.42 -26.88
C PHE A 148 7.41 -14.18 -25.70
N SER A 149 7.43 -15.50 -25.72
CA SER A 149 6.85 -16.34 -24.68
C SER A 149 7.94 -17.21 -24.08
N ALA A 150 8.34 -16.90 -22.84
CA ALA A 150 9.19 -17.78 -22.06
C ALA A 150 8.40 -19.02 -21.65
N ASP A 151 9.04 -20.18 -21.72
CA ASP A 151 8.44 -21.46 -21.38
C ASP A 151 7.09 -21.74 -22.06
N ASP A 152 6.96 -21.45 -23.36
CA ASP A 152 5.70 -21.66 -24.12
C ASP A 152 5.14 -23.10 -24.00
N ALA A 153 6.02 -24.09 -23.76
CA ALA A 153 5.66 -25.49 -23.55
C ALA A 153 5.18 -25.82 -22.12
N LYS A 154 5.25 -24.87 -21.18
CA LYS A 154 4.87 -25.03 -19.76
C LYS A 154 5.53 -26.21 -19.06
N GLN A 155 6.84 -26.38 -19.29
CA GLN A 155 7.65 -27.45 -18.73
C GLN A 155 8.29 -27.04 -17.39
N VAL A 156 8.39 -25.74 -17.10
CA VAL A 156 8.75 -25.21 -15.80
C VAL A 156 7.46 -24.81 -15.09
N ALA A 157 7.20 -25.39 -13.92
CA ALA A 157 6.04 -25.00 -13.12
C ALA A 157 6.35 -23.70 -12.37
N GLU A 158 5.59 -22.65 -12.65
CA GLU A 158 5.89 -21.30 -12.16
C GLU A 158 4.88 -20.81 -11.11
N SER A 159 5.22 -19.76 -10.37
CA SER A 159 4.27 -19.12 -9.44
C SER A 159 3.19 -18.32 -10.17
N ASN A 160 3.46 -17.89 -11.40
CA ASN A 160 2.56 -17.15 -12.25
C ASN A 160 2.86 -17.56 -13.70
N GLU A 161 1.86 -18.09 -14.40
CA GLU A 161 2.01 -18.58 -15.78
C GLU A 161 1.60 -17.51 -16.83
N PRO A 162 0.64 -16.61 -16.54
CA PRO A 162 0.28 -15.52 -17.46
C PRO A 162 1.34 -14.46 -17.79
N ASN A 163 2.35 -14.26 -16.95
CA ASN A 163 3.35 -13.17 -17.06
C ASN A 163 4.60 -13.55 -17.88
N ASN A 164 4.61 -14.73 -18.50
CA ASN A 164 5.73 -15.22 -19.30
C ASN A 164 5.79 -14.63 -20.71
N THR A 165 4.79 -13.82 -21.09
CA THR A 165 4.64 -13.31 -22.44
C THR A 165 4.81 -11.79 -22.49
N SER A 166 5.60 -11.33 -23.46
CA SER A 166 5.81 -9.91 -23.78
C SER A 166 5.58 -9.67 -25.26
N HIS A 167 5.17 -8.45 -25.62
CA HIS A 167 4.88 -8.07 -27.00
C HIS A 167 5.63 -6.80 -27.41
N LEU A 168 6.03 -6.74 -28.67
CA LEU A 168 6.61 -5.56 -29.29
C LEU A 168 5.87 -5.24 -30.58
N ILE A 169 5.25 -4.07 -30.63
CA ILE A 169 4.63 -3.55 -31.86
C ILE A 169 5.54 -2.48 -32.44
N PHE A 170 5.87 -2.59 -33.73
CA PHE A 170 6.71 -1.61 -34.42
C PHE A 170 6.31 -1.47 -35.89
N THR A 171 6.71 -0.35 -36.49
CA THR A 171 6.44 -0.02 -37.89
C THR A 171 7.73 0.17 -38.65
N VAL A 172 7.85 -0.49 -39.80
CA VAL A 172 8.89 -0.24 -40.79
C VAL A 172 8.34 0.78 -41.80
N PRO A 173 8.91 1.99 -41.92
CA PRO A 173 8.39 3.02 -42.81
C PRO A 173 8.66 2.72 -44.29
N SER A 174 7.78 3.18 -45.19
CA SER A 174 7.96 3.08 -46.65
C SER A 174 9.02 4.06 -47.16
N LYS A 175 9.67 3.71 -48.28
CA LYS A 175 10.91 4.36 -48.76
C LYS A 175 10.73 5.66 -49.57
N LYS A 176 9.55 6.29 -49.68
CA LYS A 176 9.36 7.58 -50.41
C LYS A 176 9.12 8.73 -49.41
N ASN A 177 9.84 9.85 -49.43
CA ASN A 177 10.14 10.75 -50.55
C ASN A 177 11.60 11.28 -50.53
N PHE A 178 12.39 11.02 -51.58
CA PHE A 178 13.60 11.80 -51.92
C PHE A 178 13.82 11.98 -53.44
N GLU A 179 12.85 11.65 -54.30
CA GLU A 179 13.00 11.75 -55.76
C GLU A 179 12.08 12.82 -56.37
N ALA A 180 12.18 14.06 -55.91
CA ALA A 180 11.59 15.23 -56.56
C ALA A 180 12.51 16.46 -56.41
N ALA A 181 13.75 16.36 -56.90
CA ALA A 181 14.66 17.50 -57.06
C ALA A 181 15.79 17.20 -58.07
N LYS A 182 15.48 16.54 -59.20
CA LYS A 182 16.48 16.22 -60.24
C LYS A 182 16.53 17.16 -61.45
N ASP A 183 15.73 18.23 -61.46
CA ASP A 183 15.70 19.20 -62.59
C ASP A 183 16.21 20.62 -62.25
N MET A 184 17.33 20.73 -61.53
CA MET A 184 18.12 21.98 -61.54
C MET A 184 19.63 21.66 -61.65
N ALA A 185 20.24 22.22 -62.70
CA ALA A 185 21.63 22.08 -63.09
C ALA A 185 22.62 22.60 -62.01
N PRO A 186 23.90 22.15 -62.05
CA PRO A 186 24.80 22.18 -60.91
C PRO A 186 25.44 23.56 -60.71
N ILE A 187 25.44 24.06 -59.47
CA ILE A 187 26.43 25.03 -59.01
C ILE A 187 27.32 24.30 -58.00
N SER A 188 28.57 24.16 -58.39
CA SER A 188 29.69 23.69 -57.60
C SER A 188 29.82 24.45 -56.30
N GLN A 189 29.44 23.82 -55.20
CA GLN A 189 30.03 23.97 -53.88
C GLN A 189 29.71 22.72 -53.08
N ALA A 190 30.74 21.98 -52.65
CA ALA A 190 30.57 20.83 -51.78
C ALA A 190 29.75 21.24 -50.55
N PRO A 191 28.58 20.62 -50.29
CA PRO A 191 27.86 20.89 -49.06
C PRO A 191 28.66 20.26 -47.91
N ALA A 192 29.10 21.10 -46.97
CA ALA A 192 29.42 20.63 -45.64
C ALA A 192 28.24 19.81 -45.11
N LEU A 193 28.52 18.66 -44.49
CA LEU A 193 27.54 17.85 -43.77
C LEU A 193 26.77 18.75 -42.81
N ALA A 194 25.55 19.15 -43.18
CA ALA A 194 24.64 19.84 -42.30
C ALA A 194 24.17 18.81 -41.27
N VAL A 195 24.79 18.82 -40.09
CA VAL A 195 24.31 18.09 -38.93
C VAL A 195 22.94 18.67 -38.58
N SER A 196 21.88 17.93 -38.85
CA SER A 196 20.55 18.27 -38.34
C SER A 196 20.60 18.19 -36.82
N LEU A 197 20.63 19.34 -36.14
CA LEU A 197 20.52 19.39 -34.68
C LEU A 197 19.09 19.01 -34.29
N VAL A 198 18.97 17.92 -33.54
CA VAL A 198 17.71 17.44 -32.96
C VAL A 198 17.77 17.65 -31.46
N ILE A 199 16.67 18.06 -30.83
CA ILE A 199 16.55 18.21 -29.38
C ILE A 199 16.20 16.84 -28.75
N PRO A 200 17.07 16.20 -27.96
CA PRO A 200 16.70 14.98 -27.24
C PRO A 200 15.61 15.28 -26.22
N VAL A 201 14.43 14.68 -26.38
CA VAL A 201 13.34 14.78 -25.40
C VAL A 201 13.39 13.54 -24.51
N LEU A 202 13.64 13.76 -23.22
CA LEU A 202 13.94 12.74 -22.21
C LEU A 202 12.68 12.23 -21.50
N SER A 203 11.63 13.05 -21.40
CA SER A 203 10.37 12.70 -20.77
C SER A 203 9.20 13.39 -21.49
N PRO A 204 8.08 12.70 -21.74
CA PRO A 204 7.78 11.30 -21.39
C PRO A 204 8.64 10.26 -22.10
N THR A 205 8.90 9.12 -21.45
CA THR A 205 9.67 8.01 -22.04
C THR A 205 8.78 7.17 -22.97
N GLY A 206 9.38 6.52 -23.97
CA GLY A 206 8.65 5.64 -24.87
C GLY A 206 7.99 4.47 -24.13
N GLY A 207 6.71 4.21 -24.41
CA GLY A 207 5.90 3.17 -23.80
C GLY A 207 5.33 3.51 -22.43
N SER A 208 5.55 4.72 -21.91
CA SER A 208 4.96 5.11 -20.62
C SER A 208 3.48 5.46 -20.75
N GLU A 209 2.73 5.20 -19.68
CA GLU A 209 1.32 5.58 -19.54
C GLU A 209 1.20 6.65 -18.45
N HIS A 210 0.39 7.68 -18.68
CA HIS A 210 0.21 8.79 -17.75
C HIS A 210 -1.28 9.09 -17.55
N GLU A 211 -1.70 9.19 -16.30
CA GLU A 211 -3.09 9.49 -15.96
C GLU A 211 -3.41 10.97 -16.18
N THR A 212 -4.61 11.26 -16.69
CA THR A 212 -5.07 12.64 -16.88
C THR A 212 -5.21 13.39 -15.56
N GLY A 213 -4.98 14.70 -15.59
CA GLY A 213 -5.04 15.56 -14.41
C GLY A 213 -3.84 15.47 -13.48
N GLN A 214 -2.99 14.42 -13.61
CA GLN A 214 -1.73 14.34 -12.88
C GLN A 214 -0.64 15.19 -13.55
N PRO A 215 0.24 15.86 -12.78
CA PRO A 215 1.37 16.59 -13.33
C PRO A 215 2.33 15.65 -14.08
N LEU A 216 2.43 15.84 -15.40
CA LEU A 216 3.35 15.10 -16.27
C LEU A 216 4.63 15.92 -16.52
N PRO A 217 5.80 15.46 -16.03
CA PRO A 217 7.05 16.16 -16.29
C PRO A 217 7.51 15.97 -17.75
N VAL A 218 7.64 17.08 -18.46
CA VAL A 218 8.29 17.17 -19.78
C VAL A 218 9.75 17.57 -19.58
N LYS A 219 10.69 16.79 -20.12
CA LYS A 219 12.14 17.04 -19.96
C LYS A 219 12.86 16.90 -21.29
N TRP A 220 13.86 17.73 -21.54
CA TRP A 220 14.67 17.70 -22.76
C TRP A 220 16.11 18.14 -22.48
N ASN A 221 17.01 17.83 -23.41
CA ASN A 221 18.37 18.38 -23.40
C ASN A 221 18.37 19.73 -24.12
N GLU A 222 18.75 20.79 -23.41
CA GLU A 222 18.75 22.17 -23.89
C GLU A 222 19.92 22.51 -24.83
N ALA A 223 21.01 21.74 -24.79
CA ALA A 223 22.26 22.05 -25.50
C ALA A 223 22.08 22.26 -27.03
N PRO A 224 21.28 21.46 -27.75
CA PRO A 224 21.06 21.65 -29.19
C PRO A 224 20.33 22.94 -29.57
N ALA A 225 19.65 23.57 -28.61
CA ALA A 225 18.90 24.83 -28.80
C ALA A 225 19.43 25.96 -27.90
N SER A 226 20.69 25.90 -27.47
CA SER A 226 21.29 26.86 -26.51
C SER A 226 21.29 28.32 -26.98
N ALA A 227 21.25 28.55 -28.30
CA ALA A 227 21.10 29.89 -28.88
C ALA A 227 19.68 30.48 -28.73
N TYR A 228 18.70 29.67 -28.31
CA TYR A 228 17.31 30.08 -28.14
C TYR A 228 16.96 30.15 -26.65
N PRO A 229 16.57 31.33 -26.13
CA PRO A 229 16.18 31.48 -24.72
C PRO A 229 14.82 30.82 -24.43
N THR A 230 14.00 30.62 -25.45
CA THR A 230 12.66 30.04 -25.33
C THR A 230 12.41 28.95 -26.37
N ILE A 231 11.49 28.05 -26.04
CA ILE A 231 11.04 26.93 -26.86
C ILE A 231 9.52 26.80 -26.81
N ASN A 232 8.95 26.08 -27.77
CA ASN A 232 7.56 25.67 -27.77
C ASN A 232 7.45 24.18 -27.42
N ILE A 233 6.50 23.85 -26.55
CA ILE A 233 6.16 22.50 -26.12
C ILE A 233 4.79 22.17 -26.72
N LEU A 234 4.75 21.14 -27.55
CA LEU A 234 3.55 20.73 -28.28
C LEU A 234 3.24 19.27 -27.96
N LEU A 235 1.95 18.96 -27.83
CA LEU A 235 1.46 17.58 -27.89
C LEU A 235 1.15 17.27 -29.36
N VAL A 236 1.70 16.18 -29.87
CA VAL A 236 1.39 15.69 -31.21
C VAL A 236 0.83 14.28 -31.17
N ASN A 237 -0.08 13.98 -32.08
CA ASN A 237 -0.61 12.65 -32.31
C ASN A 237 0.52 11.77 -32.88
N ALA A 238 0.74 10.59 -32.28
CA ALA A 238 1.86 9.73 -32.63
C ALA A 238 1.68 9.05 -34.00
N GLN A 239 0.45 8.94 -34.50
CA GLN A 239 0.09 8.27 -35.75
C GLN A 239 0.38 9.14 -36.97
N ASP A 240 -0.04 10.41 -36.94
CA ASP A 240 0.04 11.32 -38.10
C ASP A 240 0.96 12.54 -37.88
N GLY A 241 1.46 12.72 -36.65
CA GLY A 241 2.32 13.85 -36.28
C GLY A 241 1.60 15.19 -36.19
N GLN A 242 0.26 15.22 -36.26
CA GLN A 242 -0.52 16.45 -36.14
C GLN A 242 -0.43 17.02 -34.73
N VAL A 243 -0.37 18.35 -34.64
CA VAL A 243 -0.39 19.05 -33.35
C VAL A 243 -1.80 18.95 -32.77
N VAL A 244 -1.90 18.30 -31.62
CA VAL A 244 -3.15 18.14 -30.85
C VAL A 244 -3.30 19.31 -29.89
N GLU A 245 -2.21 19.72 -29.24
CA GLU A 245 -2.20 20.82 -28.29
C GLU A 245 -0.89 21.61 -28.36
N THR A 246 -0.98 22.92 -28.16
CA THR A 246 0.18 23.72 -27.75
C THR A 246 0.19 23.79 -26.22
N ILE A 247 0.97 22.91 -25.59
CA ILE A 247 1.09 22.83 -24.12
C ILE A 247 1.63 24.14 -23.57
N LYS A 248 2.70 24.66 -24.18
CA LYS A 248 3.28 25.94 -23.81
C LYS A 248 4.02 26.56 -24.98
N SER A 249 3.64 27.77 -25.35
CA SER A 249 4.44 28.63 -26.22
C SER A 249 5.41 29.48 -25.39
N GLY A 250 6.62 29.68 -25.89
CA GLY A 250 7.63 30.52 -25.24
C GLY A 250 8.06 30.05 -23.84
N ALA A 251 8.07 28.74 -23.60
CA ALA A 251 8.65 28.18 -22.37
C ALA A 251 10.14 28.50 -22.30
N ALA A 252 10.68 28.74 -21.10
CA ALA A 252 12.11 28.89 -20.92
C ALA A 252 12.84 27.63 -21.41
N ASN A 253 13.96 27.79 -22.13
CA ASN A 253 14.81 26.66 -22.50
C ASN A 253 15.67 26.22 -21.30
N SER A 254 15.03 25.68 -20.26
CA SER A 254 15.64 25.27 -18.99
C SER A 254 15.71 23.75 -18.81
N GLY A 255 15.51 22.99 -19.90
CA GLY A 255 15.53 21.53 -19.91
C GLY A 255 14.33 20.82 -19.27
N ALA A 256 13.37 21.53 -18.66
CA ALA A 256 12.19 20.91 -18.04
C ALA A 256 10.96 21.82 -17.92
N TYR A 257 9.78 21.20 -18.00
CA TYR A 257 8.47 21.75 -17.67
C TYR A 257 7.69 20.70 -16.87
N LEU A 258 7.54 20.93 -15.55
CA LEU A 258 7.20 19.86 -14.60
C LEU A 258 5.71 19.72 -14.28
N THR A 259 4.88 20.69 -14.71
CA THR A 259 3.53 20.87 -14.18
C THR A 259 2.44 20.75 -15.23
N TRP A 260 2.68 20.06 -16.35
CA TRP A 260 1.67 19.92 -17.39
C TRP A 260 0.56 18.95 -16.92
N PRO A 261 -0.69 19.39 -16.73
CA PRO A 261 -1.78 18.49 -16.36
C PRO A 261 -2.46 18.00 -17.64
N ALA A 262 -2.24 16.76 -18.02
CA ALA A 262 -2.81 16.19 -19.25
C ALA A 262 -4.36 16.21 -19.21
N PRO A 263 -5.04 16.90 -20.14
CA PRO A 263 -6.50 16.98 -20.18
C PRO A 263 -7.21 15.63 -20.34
N GLN A 264 -8.39 15.49 -19.72
CA GLN A 264 -9.20 14.27 -19.76
C GLN A 264 -9.61 13.84 -21.18
N MET A 265 -9.77 14.79 -22.09
CA MET A 265 -10.12 14.52 -23.50
C MET A 265 -9.07 13.68 -24.24
N TYR A 266 -7.85 13.57 -23.71
CA TYR A 266 -6.78 12.74 -24.29
C TYR A 266 -6.70 11.32 -23.73
N ALA A 267 -7.53 10.98 -22.74
CA ALA A 267 -7.60 9.63 -22.17
C ALA A 267 -8.29 8.59 -23.09
N TRP A 268 -8.55 8.92 -24.36
CA TRP A 268 -9.35 8.07 -25.23
C TRP A 268 -8.58 6.79 -25.60
N PRO A 269 -9.16 5.58 -25.39
CA PRO A 269 -8.47 4.31 -25.60
C PRO A 269 -7.84 4.21 -27.00
N GLY A 270 -6.58 3.79 -27.07
CA GLY A 270 -5.86 3.60 -28.33
C GLY A 270 -5.21 4.87 -28.92
N THR A 271 -5.38 6.04 -28.29
CA THR A 271 -4.66 7.25 -28.72
C THR A 271 -3.26 7.28 -28.14
N SER A 272 -2.28 7.64 -28.96
CA SER A 272 -0.87 7.67 -28.59
C SER A 272 -0.30 9.04 -28.96
N TYR A 273 0.61 9.55 -28.13
CA TYR A 273 1.11 10.91 -28.26
C TYR A 273 2.63 10.97 -28.22
N ARG A 274 3.17 12.09 -28.70
CA ARG A 274 4.55 12.50 -28.46
C ARG A 274 4.56 13.95 -27.98
N ILE A 275 5.54 14.29 -27.17
CA ILE A 275 5.89 15.69 -26.92
C ILE A 275 6.86 16.11 -28.00
N LYS A 276 6.54 17.19 -28.72
CA LYS A 276 7.44 17.86 -29.64
C LYS A 276 7.95 19.13 -28.98
N ILE A 277 9.28 19.24 -28.88
CA ILE A 277 9.97 20.46 -28.50
C ILE A 277 10.50 21.10 -29.77
N THR A 278 10.26 22.41 -29.94
CA THR A 278 10.71 23.14 -31.14
C THR A 278 11.12 24.56 -30.79
N THR A 279 12.11 25.10 -31.48
CA THR A 279 12.45 26.52 -31.41
C THR A 279 11.33 27.37 -32.02
N PRO A 280 11.20 28.66 -31.65
CA PRO A 280 10.17 29.55 -32.19
C PRO A 280 10.16 29.68 -33.72
N ASP A 281 11.32 29.52 -34.36
CA ASP A 281 11.49 29.54 -35.81
C ASP A 281 11.38 28.16 -36.48
N ASN A 282 11.08 27.12 -35.70
CA ASN A 282 10.94 25.72 -36.11
C ASN A 282 12.19 25.07 -36.74
N LYS A 283 13.37 25.70 -36.62
CA LYS A 283 14.62 25.17 -37.22
C LYS A 283 15.21 24.00 -36.44
N VAL A 284 15.13 24.03 -35.12
CA VAL A 284 15.65 22.97 -34.24
C VAL A 284 14.47 22.37 -33.49
N HIS A 285 14.29 21.05 -33.61
CA HIS A 285 13.19 20.37 -32.96
C HIS A 285 13.56 18.95 -32.57
N GLY A 286 12.75 18.34 -31.71
CA GLY A 286 12.85 16.94 -31.38
C GLY A 286 11.57 16.43 -30.73
N GLN A 287 11.46 15.11 -30.63
CA GLN A 287 10.25 14.46 -30.13
C GLN A 287 10.59 13.42 -29.07
N SER A 288 9.67 13.24 -28.11
CA SER A 288 9.72 12.16 -27.14
C SER A 288 9.46 10.80 -27.77
N GLY A 289 9.66 9.74 -26.98
CA GLY A 289 9.05 8.45 -27.27
C GLY A 289 7.52 8.54 -27.31
N VAL A 290 6.88 7.54 -27.92
CA VAL A 290 5.41 7.43 -27.89
C VAL A 290 4.97 7.11 -26.48
N PHE A 291 4.00 7.83 -25.95
CA PHE A 291 3.38 7.55 -24.66
C PHE A 291 1.86 7.62 -24.79
N THR A 292 1.15 7.05 -23.82
CA THR A 292 -0.32 7.10 -23.76
C THR A 292 -0.75 7.98 -22.60
N ILE A 293 -1.87 8.66 -22.82
CA ILE A 293 -2.60 9.35 -21.76
C ILE A 293 -3.82 8.49 -21.48
N VAL A 294 -4.04 8.14 -20.21
CA VAL A 294 -5.10 7.23 -19.78
C VAL A 294 -6.01 7.92 -18.78
N ALA A 295 -7.25 7.44 -18.70
CA ALA A 295 -8.15 7.89 -17.65
C ALA A 295 -7.56 7.53 -16.28
N PRO A 296 -7.84 8.30 -15.22
CA PRO A 296 -7.43 7.93 -13.87
C PRO A 296 -8.03 6.57 -13.56
N LYS A 297 -7.25 5.67 -12.95
CA LYS A 297 -7.77 4.37 -12.53
C LYS A 297 -8.92 4.61 -11.55
N GLU A 298 -10.07 3.99 -11.80
CA GLU A 298 -11.18 4.01 -10.86
C GLU A 298 -10.72 3.36 -9.55
N LYS A 299 -10.66 4.17 -8.48
CA LYS A 299 -10.38 3.64 -7.16
C LYS A 299 -11.60 2.91 -6.64
N LYS A 300 -11.40 1.70 -6.12
CA LYS A 300 -12.45 0.88 -5.53
C LYS A 300 -12.56 1.19 -4.05
N LYS A 301 -13.81 1.26 -3.56
CA LYS A 301 -14.10 1.39 -2.14
C LYS A 301 -13.96 0.01 -1.47
N VAL A 302 -12.95 -0.15 -0.63
CA VAL A 302 -12.64 -1.41 0.07
C VAL A 302 -12.93 -1.27 1.57
N PRO A 303 -13.70 -2.19 2.19
CA PRO A 303 -14.02 -2.11 3.60
C PRO A 303 -12.85 -2.59 4.46
N PHE A 304 -12.72 -2.03 5.65
CA PHE A 304 -11.79 -2.51 6.67
C PHE A 304 -12.46 -2.66 8.03
N ILE A 305 -11.95 -3.59 8.82
CA ILE A 305 -12.35 -3.84 10.21
C ILE A 305 -11.08 -4.13 11.01
N LEU A 306 -10.80 -3.32 12.03
CA LEU A 306 -9.67 -3.49 12.92
C LEU A 306 -10.17 -3.73 14.34
N ASP A 307 -9.60 -4.73 15.00
CA ASP A 307 -9.84 -5.00 16.41
C ASP A 307 -8.97 -4.10 17.29
N ALA A 308 -9.57 -3.54 18.34
CA ALA A 308 -8.84 -2.73 19.29
C ALA A 308 -7.92 -3.57 20.19
N GLN A 309 -6.72 -3.06 20.43
CA GLN A 309 -5.89 -3.44 21.56
C GLN A 309 -6.22 -2.50 22.74
N ILE A 310 -6.64 -3.07 23.87
CA ILE A 310 -7.15 -2.30 25.01
C ILE A 310 -6.24 -2.48 26.23
N THR A 311 -5.82 -1.36 26.84
CA THR A 311 -5.12 -1.35 28.13
C THR A 311 -5.89 -0.51 29.13
N ASN A 312 -6.30 -1.08 30.26
CA ASN A 312 -7.11 -0.39 31.27
C ASN A 312 -6.24 0.19 32.38
N GLY A 313 -6.74 1.24 33.03
CA GLY A 313 -6.10 1.83 34.21
C GLY A 313 -7.02 2.73 35.01
N TRP A 314 -6.52 3.13 36.18
CA TRP A 314 -7.23 4.03 37.10
C TRP A 314 -6.58 5.41 37.13
N ALA A 315 -7.41 6.44 37.30
CA ALA A 315 -6.99 7.82 37.48
C ALA A 315 -7.89 8.54 38.51
N TYR A 316 -7.34 9.55 39.17
CA TYR A 316 -8.08 10.42 40.09
C TYR A 316 -7.71 11.88 39.84
N ALA A 317 -8.68 12.78 40.03
CA ALA A 317 -8.49 14.23 39.97
C ALA A 317 -8.97 14.86 41.28
N ARG A 318 -8.29 15.91 41.76
CA ARG A 318 -8.73 16.70 42.92
C ARG A 318 -9.10 18.10 42.46
N GLY A 319 -10.36 18.47 42.65
CA GLY A 319 -10.87 19.83 42.43
C GLY A 319 -11.08 20.57 43.75
N GLY A 320 -11.15 21.90 43.73
CA GLY A 320 -11.39 22.72 44.94
C GLY A 320 -10.69 24.08 44.96
N ASP A 321 -10.95 24.88 46.00
CA ASP A 321 -10.26 26.15 46.25
C ASP A 321 -8.88 25.88 46.88
N LEU A 322 -7.92 25.53 46.02
CA LEU A 322 -6.58 25.10 46.40
C LEU A 322 -5.65 26.32 46.52
N ARG A 323 -5.66 27.00 47.67
CA ARG A 323 -4.51 27.85 48.04
C ARG A 323 -3.39 26.92 48.55
N PRO A 324 -2.26 26.78 47.84
CA PRO A 324 -1.30 25.71 48.09
C PRO A 324 -0.66 25.71 49.48
N GLN A 325 -0.67 26.85 50.15
CA GLN A 325 0.12 27.12 51.36
C GLN A 325 -0.62 26.67 52.64
N ASP A 326 -1.96 26.64 52.62
CA ASP A 326 -2.79 26.36 53.81
C ASP A 326 -3.21 24.89 53.93
N CYS A 327 -2.98 24.07 52.89
CA CYS A 327 -3.34 22.64 52.86
C CYS A 327 -2.18 21.68 53.17
N MET A 328 -1.03 22.19 53.61
CA MET A 328 0.24 21.45 53.73
C MET A 328 0.35 20.47 54.91
N SER A 329 -0.77 20.03 55.48
CA SER A 329 -0.81 18.99 56.52
C SER A 329 -1.76 17.84 56.18
N ALA A 330 -1.91 17.51 54.89
CA ALA A 330 -2.29 16.15 54.53
C ALA A 330 -1.13 15.20 54.92
N PRO A 331 -1.38 14.10 55.64
CA PRO A 331 -0.31 13.22 56.09
C PRO A 331 0.48 12.71 54.89
N GLN A 332 1.81 12.84 54.97
CA GLN A 332 2.75 12.29 54.00
C GLN A 332 2.43 10.81 53.77
N VAL A 333 2.37 10.40 52.50
CA VAL A 333 2.28 8.98 52.12
C VAL A 333 3.50 8.28 52.72
N GLN A 334 3.29 7.40 53.71
CA GLN A 334 4.38 6.67 54.34
C GLN A 334 5.14 5.85 53.29
N ALA A 335 6.44 6.11 53.16
CA ALA A 335 7.33 5.32 52.34
C ALA A 335 7.37 3.88 52.88
N GLY A 336 7.01 2.89 52.03
CA GLY A 336 7.12 1.47 52.37
C GLY A 336 5.95 0.57 51.97
N ARG A 337 4.81 1.11 51.51
CA ARG A 337 3.72 0.29 50.96
C ARG A 337 3.76 0.28 49.44
N GLN A 338 4.49 -0.67 48.86
CA GLN A 338 4.40 -0.94 47.43
C GLN A 338 3.03 -1.55 47.09
N PRO A 339 2.48 -1.26 45.89
CA PRO A 339 1.25 -1.87 45.40
C PRO A 339 1.54 -3.33 45.00
N GLY A 340 1.48 -4.19 46.01
CA GLY A 340 1.55 -5.64 45.88
C GLY A 340 0.78 -6.26 47.04
N SER A 341 -0.18 -7.12 46.71
CA SER A 341 -1.09 -7.86 47.59
C SER A 341 -2.32 -7.11 48.16
N HIS A 342 -3.41 -7.24 47.42
CA HIS A 342 -4.78 -7.52 47.91
C HIS A 342 -5.50 -6.59 48.89
N GLU A 343 -5.06 -5.36 49.16
CA GLU A 343 -5.96 -4.40 49.82
C GLU A 343 -5.62 -2.93 49.48
N VAL A 344 -6.44 -2.32 48.63
CA VAL A 344 -6.50 -0.86 48.48
C VAL A 344 -7.90 -0.42 48.90
N LYS A 345 -8.04 0.03 50.15
CA LYS A 345 -9.25 0.71 50.66
C LYS A 345 -9.16 2.19 50.29
N VAL A 346 -9.84 2.59 49.22
CA VAL A 346 -10.05 4.02 48.88
C VAL A 346 -11.55 4.28 48.90
N GLY A 347 -12.09 4.68 50.05
CA GLY A 347 -13.54 4.89 50.19
C GLY A 347 -14.15 5.85 49.16
N HIS A 348 -15.47 5.88 49.11
CA HIS A 348 -16.22 7.02 48.58
C HIS A 348 -15.61 8.33 49.04
N PHE A 349 -15.83 9.41 48.30
CA PHE A 349 -16.46 10.63 48.80
C PHE A 349 -16.26 11.71 47.72
N VAL A 350 -17.33 12.39 47.27
CA VAL A 350 -17.22 13.85 47.25
C VAL A 350 -17.09 14.20 48.73
N LYS A 351 -15.85 14.23 49.24
CA LYS A 351 -15.63 14.65 50.63
C LYS A 351 -15.46 16.13 50.46
N GLU A 352 -16.52 16.90 50.70
CA GLU A 352 -16.29 18.26 51.14
C GLU A 352 -15.52 18.16 52.47
N ALA A 353 -14.20 18.09 52.38
CA ALA A 353 -13.34 18.10 53.54
C ALA A 353 -13.00 19.57 53.78
N ALA A 354 -13.64 20.16 54.79
CA ALA A 354 -13.24 21.45 55.31
C ALA A 354 -12.06 21.24 56.28
N HIS A 355 -10.85 21.52 55.82
CA HIS A 355 -9.71 21.76 56.71
C HIS A 355 -9.47 23.26 56.73
N GLY A 356 -10.04 23.95 57.73
CA GLY A 356 -10.13 25.41 57.71
C GLY A 356 -11.14 25.89 56.65
N GLU A 357 -10.74 26.87 55.82
CA GLU A 357 -11.58 27.41 54.73
C GLU A 357 -11.45 26.64 53.40
N CYS A 358 -10.54 25.67 53.31
CA CYS A 358 -10.30 24.94 52.07
C CYS A 358 -11.36 23.86 51.86
N ARG A 359 -12.07 23.93 50.73
CA ARG A 359 -12.94 22.86 50.22
C ARG A 359 -12.30 22.22 49.00
N TYR A 360 -12.10 20.90 49.04
CA TYR A 360 -11.72 20.11 47.87
C TYR A 360 -12.66 18.91 47.69
N TYR A 361 -12.64 18.30 46.52
CA TYR A 361 -13.34 17.06 46.18
C TYR A 361 -12.41 16.19 45.30
N ASP A 362 -12.45 14.88 45.49
CA ASP A 362 -11.72 13.92 44.65
C ASP A 362 -12.71 13.23 43.69
N GLU A 363 -12.38 13.17 42.40
CA GLU A 363 -13.13 12.49 41.35
C GLU A 363 -12.32 11.29 40.83
N TYR A 364 -12.98 10.15 40.70
CA TYR A 364 -12.34 8.91 40.25
C TYR A 364 -12.85 8.52 38.87
N TYR A 365 -11.91 8.08 38.04
CA TYR A 365 -12.17 7.78 36.64
C TYR A 365 -11.61 6.42 36.29
N PHE A 366 -12.44 5.63 35.61
CA PHE A 366 -11.98 4.48 34.87
C PHE A 366 -11.57 4.93 33.47
N ARG A 367 -10.40 4.46 33.00
CA ARG A 367 -9.92 4.78 31.66
C ARG A 367 -9.40 3.56 30.92
N SER A 368 -9.57 3.59 29.61
CA SER A 368 -9.06 2.58 28.69
C SER A 368 -8.27 3.25 27.57
N ARG A 369 -7.03 2.80 27.36
CA ARG A 369 -6.29 3.07 26.14
C ARG A 369 -6.78 2.13 25.08
N VAL A 370 -7.10 2.65 23.90
CA VAL A 370 -7.52 1.90 22.73
C VAL A 370 -6.53 2.19 21.61
N THR A 371 -5.84 1.17 21.11
CA THR A 371 -4.93 1.29 19.95
C THR A 371 -5.34 0.34 18.85
N PHE A 372 -4.96 0.66 17.61
CA PHE A 372 -5.22 -0.15 16.42
C PHE A 372 -3.93 -0.39 15.67
N ASP A 373 -3.79 -1.58 15.10
CA ASP A 373 -2.76 -1.86 14.11
C ASP A 373 -3.16 -1.19 12.79
N MET A 374 -2.32 -0.26 12.34
CA MET A 374 -2.59 0.59 11.18
C MET A 374 -1.82 0.14 9.93
N ASP A 375 -1.07 -0.96 10.00
CA ASP A 375 -0.17 -1.40 8.92
C ASP A 375 -0.94 -1.63 7.61
N ALA A 376 -2.13 -2.23 7.69
CA ALA A 376 -2.98 -2.48 6.52
C ALA A 376 -3.56 -1.20 5.87
N LEU A 377 -3.58 -0.08 6.61
CA LEU A 377 -4.13 1.20 6.17
C LEU A 377 -3.06 2.24 5.84
N ALA A 378 -1.78 1.92 6.01
CA ALA A 378 -0.68 2.85 5.76
C ALA A 378 -0.67 3.34 4.31
N GLY A 379 -0.71 4.68 4.13
CA GLY A 379 -0.74 5.35 2.83
C GLY A 379 -2.06 5.22 2.05
N LYS A 380 -3.09 4.56 2.61
CA LYS A 380 -4.40 4.42 1.94
C LYS A 380 -5.22 5.71 2.09
N GLU A 381 -6.04 5.99 1.07
CA GLU A 381 -6.97 7.12 1.11
C GLU A 381 -8.24 6.71 1.87
N ILE A 382 -8.31 7.06 3.15
CA ILE A 382 -9.45 6.76 4.02
C ILE A 382 -10.63 7.69 3.69
N VAL A 383 -11.79 7.12 3.39
CA VAL A 383 -13.00 7.89 3.05
C VAL A 383 -14.06 7.85 4.14
N GLU A 384 -14.10 6.78 4.92
CA GLU A 384 -15.02 6.59 6.05
C GLU A 384 -14.27 5.88 7.17
N ALA A 385 -14.48 6.30 8.41
CA ALA A 385 -13.97 5.59 9.57
C ALA A 385 -14.82 5.86 10.81
N THR A 386 -15.34 4.80 11.40
CA THR A 386 -16.23 4.84 12.55
C THR A 386 -15.72 3.87 13.61
N LEU A 387 -15.60 4.36 14.83
CA LEU A 387 -15.35 3.53 16.00
C LEU A 387 -16.67 2.97 16.51
N MET A 388 -16.77 1.65 16.53
CA MET A 388 -17.89 0.93 17.10
C MET A 388 -17.52 0.47 18.51
N ILE A 389 -18.25 0.96 19.50
CA ILE A 389 -18.08 0.60 20.90
C ILE A 389 -19.36 -0.06 21.37
N ARG A 390 -19.30 -1.37 21.66
CA ARG A 390 -20.42 -2.08 22.28
C ARG A 390 -20.21 -2.19 23.78
N GLN A 391 -21.27 -1.92 24.56
CA GLN A 391 -21.26 -2.17 25.99
C GLN A 391 -20.99 -3.67 26.23
N GLY A 392 -19.94 -3.98 26.98
CA GLY A 392 -19.43 -5.34 27.18
C GLY A 392 -19.72 -5.91 28.56
N ASP A 393 -19.19 -7.12 28.78
CA ASP A 393 -19.25 -7.83 30.07
C ASP A 393 -18.57 -7.04 31.22
N SER A 394 -18.94 -7.36 32.46
CA SER A 394 -18.39 -6.73 33.67
C SER A 394 -17.00 -7.27 34.04
N ILE A 395 -16.01 -6.42 34.39
CA ILE A 395 -14.87 -6.88 35.20
C ILE A 395 -15.31 -6.81 36.66
N LYS A 396 -15.43 -7.97 37.30
CA LYS A 396 -15.75 -8.09 38.73
C LYS A 396 -14.45 -7.94 39.53
N LEU A 397 -14.32 -6.82 40.25
CA LEU A 397 -13.17 -6.57 41.12
C LEU A 397 -13.39 -7.04 42.57
N TYR A 398 -14.63 -7.35 42.96
CA TYR A 398 -14.97 -7.76 44.34
C TYR A 398 -16.22 -8.68 44.40
N PRO A 399 -16.37 -9.54 45.43
CA PRO A 399 -17.57 -10.37 45.63
C PRO A 399 -18.89 -9.57 45.74
N PRO A 400 -20.04 -10.20 45.41
CA PRO A 400 -21.17 -9.62 44.69
C PRO A 400 -22.16 -8.75 45.49
N ASN A 401 -21.77 -8.15 46.62
CA ASN A 401 -22.74 -7.68 47.61
C ASN A 401 -22.72 -6.15 47.74
N ASN A 402 -23.14 -5.43 46.69
CA ASN A 402 -23.96 -4.20 46.73
C ASN A 402 -23.54 -2.98 45.86
N ASN A 403 -22.40 -2.96 45.15
CA ASN A 403 -21.94 -1.73 44.46
C ASN A 403 -21.50 -1.93 42.99
N SER A 404 -22.34 -2.45 42.10
CA SER A 404 -22.03 -2.40 40.66
C SER A 404 -22.40 -1.04 40.08
N GLU A 405 -21.45 -0.33 39.45
CA GLU A 405 -21.73 0.92 38.74
C GLU A 405 -21.32 0.79 37.27
N VAL A 406 -22.27 1.07 36.40
CA VAL A 406 -22.03 1.23 34.97
C VAL A 406 -21.90 2.72 34.73
N SER A 407 -20.71 3.18 34.35
CA SER A 407 -20.58 4.55 33.82
C SER A 407 -21.31 4.60 32.49
N SER A 408 -22.58 5.00 32.51
CA SER A 408 -23.40 5.11 31.31
C SER A 408 -22.96 6.25 30.40
N ARG A 409 -22.08 7.15 30.88
CA ARG A 409 -21.49 8.25 30.12
C ARG A 409 -20.01 7.98 29.91
N CYS A 410 -19.50 8.23 28.72
CA CYS A 410 -18.06 8.17 28.44
C CYS A 410 -17.61 9.28 27.50
N ASP A 411 -16.41 9.76 27.76
CA ASP A 411 -15.70 10.70 26.92
C ASP A 411 -14.61 9.97 26.14
N ILE A 412 -14.42 10.34 24.88
CA ILE A 412 -13.36 9.82 24.01
C ILE A 412 -12.38 10.93 23.71
N TYR A 413 -11.10 10.68 23.96
CA TYR A 413 -10.01 11.59 23.62
C TYR A 413 -9.07 10.96 22.61
N ARG A 414 -8.56 11.76 21.67
CA ARG A 414 -7.34 11.43 20.91
C ARG A 414 -6.14 11.73 21.80
N LEU A 415 -5.28 10.74 22.04
CA LEU A 415 -4.07 10.95 22.83
C LEU A 415 -3.05 11.76 22.02
N ASN A 416 -2.50 12.79 22.66
CA ASN A 416 -1.47 13.67 22.05
C ASN A 416 -0.04 13.21 22.39
N GLY A 417 0.12 12.18 23.21
CA GLY A 417 1.40 11.67 23.67
C GLY A 417 1.31 10.27 24.29
N ALA A 418 2.39 9.84 24.94
CA ALA A 418 2.49 8.51 25.52
C ALA A 418 1.38 8.23 26.54
N TRP A 419 0.96 6.96 26.63
CA TRP A 419 0.00 6.53 27.64
C TRP A 419 0.59 6.74 29.03
N PRO A 420 -0.10 7.47 29.90
CA PRO A 420 0.48 7.82 31.18
C PRO A 420 0.43 6.65 32.17
N ALA A 421 1.43 6.59 33.04
CA ALA A 421 1.50 5.58 34.10
C ALA A 421 0.24 5.62 34.99
N SER A 422 -0.18 4.45 35.47
CA SER A 422 -1.28 4.32 36.43
C SER A 422 -0.71 4.03 37.83
N PRO A 423 -1.16 4.72 38.88
CA PRO A 423 -2.11 5.86 38.89
C PRO A 423 -1.44 7.18 38.45
N GLN A 424 -2.18 8.04 37.75
CA GLN A 424 -1.68 9.36 37.32
C GLN A 424 -1.82 10.42 38.43
N PRO A 425 -0.81 11.28 38.65
CA PRO A 425 -0.90 12.40 39.59
C PRO A 425 -1.68 13.61 39.03
N LEU A 426 -2.08 14.48 39.97
CA LEU A 426 -3.11 15.51 39.93
C LEU A 426 -3.08 16.59 38.83
N TYR A 427 -1.97 16.77 38.11
CA TYR A 427 -1.75 17.99 37.31
C TYR A 427 -1.68 17.78 35.78
N ASP A 428 -1.72 16.53 35.29
CA ASP A 428 -1.69 16.17 33.86
C ASP A 428 -2.86 15.26 33.47
N PHE A 429 -4.07 15.63 33.94
CA PHE A 429 -5.25 14.77 33.87
C PHE A 429 -5.85 14.60 32.46
N TYR A 430 -5.42 15.42 31.48
CA TYR A 430 -6.00 15.47 30.13
C TYR A 430 -4.93 15.30 29.04
N PRO A 431 -4.39 14.09 28.79
CA PRO A 431 -3.33 13.89 27.82
C PRO A 431 -3.82 13.88 26.35
N GLY A 432 -4.93 14.56 26.02
CA GLY A 432 -5.53 14.43 24.70
C GLY A 432 -6.62 15.45 24.35
N THR A 433 -6.97 15.47 23.07
CA THR A 433 -8.04 16.30 22.50
C THR A 433 -9.37 15.54 22.59
N LEU A 434 -10.38 16.14 23.23
CA LEU A 434 -11.73 15.56 23.30
C LEU A 434 -12.30 15.43 21.87
N LEU A 435 -12.75 14.23 21.53
CA LEU A 435 -13.41 13.95 20.27
C LEU A 435 -14.93 14.04 20.44
N GLU A 436 -15.47 13.25 21.36
CA GLU A 436 -16.91 13.15 21.58
C GLU A 436 -17.23 12.58 22.98
N SER A 437 -18.41 12.88 23.49
CA SER A 437 -19.00 12.24 24.66
C SER A 437 -20.22 11.45 24.23
N PHE A 438 -20.34 10.19 24.66
CA PHE A 438 -21.48 9.34 24.35
C PHE A 438 -22.06 8.71 25.61
N SER A 439 -23.24 8.09 25.48
CA SER A 439 -23.84 7.33 26.56
C SER A 439 -24.40 6.01 26.06
N LEU A 440 -24.24 4.95 26.86
CA LEU A 440 -24.83 3.62 26.63
C LEU A 440 -25.59 3.22 27.89
N PHE A 441 -26.89 2.97 27.72
CA PHE A 441 -27.83 2.65 28.79
C PHE A 441 -28.34 1.20 28.72
N GLY A 442 -28.37 0.62 27.52
CA GLY A 442 -28.86 -0.74 27.28
C GLY A 442 -27.76 -1.79 27.15
N GLU A 443 -27.99 -3.00 27.68
CA GLU A 443 -27.17 -4.15 27.32
C GLU A 443 -27.16 -4.35 25.80
N ASN A 444 -25.96 -4.49 25.22
CA ASN A 444 -25.72 -4.59 23.77
C ASN A 444 -25.92 -3.31 22.95
N GLU A 445 -26.17 -2.16 23.58
CA GLU A 445 -26.15 -0.89 22.87
C GLU A 445 -24.74 -0.61 22.30
N THR A 446 -24.70 -0.06 21.09
CA THR A 446 -23.46 0.21 20.36
C THR A 446 -23.36 1.68 19.99
N ALA A 447 -22.34 2.36 20.52
CA ALA A 447 -22.00 3.71 20.12
C ALA A 447 -21.19 3.67 18.82
N HIS A 448 -21.45 4.66 17.96
CA HIS A 448 -20.78 4.87 16.68
C HIS A 448 -20.16 6.26 16.72
N ILE A 449 -18.84 6.35 16.64
CA ILE A 449 -18.11 7.61 16.75
C ILE A 449 -17.32 7.82 15.47
N GLU A 450 -17.55 8.96 14.82
CA GLU A 450 -16.86 9.32 13.57
C GLU A 450 -15.41 9.69 13.84
N LEU A 451 -14.48 8.91 13.28
CA LEU A 451 -13.03 9.06 13.44
C LEU A 451 -12.29 9.34 12.14
N LEU A 452 -12.98 9.74 11.07
CA LEU A 452 -12.39 9.94 9.74
C LEU A 452 -11.06 10.71 9.76
N ASN A 453 -11.03 11.88 10.41
CA ASN A 453 -9.84 12.72 10.45
C ASN A 453 -8.70 12.10 11.27
N VAL A 454 -9.02 11.42 12.37
CA VAL A 454 -8.04 10.74 13.22
C VAL A 454 -7.39 9.58 12.47
N VAL A 455 -8.20 8.80 11.74
CA VAL A 455 -7.72 7.64 10.98
C VAL A 455 -6.95 8.06 9.73
N LYS A 456 -7.34 9.17 9.08
CA LYS A 456 -6.55 9.80 8.01
C LYS A 456 -5.16 10.19 8.48
N ASP A 457 -5.07 10.84 9.64
CA ASP A 457 -3.80 11.24 10.24
C ASP A 457 -2.90 10.02 10.50
N TRP A 458 -3.44 8.94 11.08
CA TRP A 458 -2.70 7.71 11.32
C TRP A 458 -2.28 6.99 10.04
N ALA A 459 -3.17 6.89 9.04
CA ALA A 459 -2.87 6.31 7.74
C ALA A 459 -1.78 7.10 6.99
N ALA A 460 -1.73 8.42 7.17
CA ALA A 460 -0.68 9.30 6.65
C ALA A 460 0.66 9.20 7.42
N GLY A 461 0.75 8.34 8.43
CA GLY A 461 1.97 8.10 9.20
C GLY A 461 2.19 9.03 10.39
N GLN A 462 1.17 9.81 10.80
CA GLN A 462 1.27 10.55 12.07
C GLN A 462 1.30 9.60 13.26
N ALA A 463 1.90 10.05 14.36
CA ALA A 463 2.04 9.26 15.57
C ALA A 463 0.68 8.75 16.09
N ASN A 464 0.52 7.43 16.14
CA ASN A 464 -0.65 6.77 16.71
C ASN A 464 -0.41 6.48 18.20
N HIS A 465 -0.80 7.42 19.06
CA HIS A 465 -0.78 7.21 20.51
C HIS A 465 -2.01 6.45 21.03
N GLY A 466 -3.03 6.27 20.19
CA GLY A 466 -4.31 5.65 20.50
C GLY A 466 -5.38 6.66 20.97
N LEU A 467 -6.49 6.11 21.43
CA LEU A 467 -7.60 6.83 22.03
C LEU A 467 -7.65 6.55 23.54
N MET A 468 -8.23 7.47 24.28
CA MET A 468 -8.59 7.28 25.68
C MET A 468 -10.11 7.32 25.83
N LEU A 469 -10.69 6.22 26.30
CA LEU A 469 -12.06 6.20 26.79
C LEU A 469 -12.04 6.53 28.28
N ARG A 470 -12.90 7.44 28.73
CA ARG A 470 -12.97 7.89 30.11
C ARG A 470 -14.42 7.88 30.61
N GLY A 471 -14.69 7.11 31.65
CA GLY A 471 -15.99 7.07 32.32
C GLY A 471 -15.89 7.57 33.77
N PRO A 472 -16.72 8.54 34.20
CA PRO A 472 -16.84 8.92 35.60
C PRO A 472 -17.43 7.78 36.45
N VAL A 473 -16.91 7.57 37.66
CA VAL A 473 -17.38 6.53 38.61
C VAL A 473 -18.01 7.22 39.84
N ASN A 474 -19.02 8.05 39.59
CA ASN A 474 -19.42 9.12 40.53
C ASN A 474 -20.52 8.73 41.52
N ARG A 475 -21.15 7.54 41.42
CA ARG A 475 -22.28 7.14 42.29
C ARG A 475 -21.99 5.96 43.22
N SER A 476 -20.86 5.28 43.08
CA SER A 476 -20.60 4.04 43.83
C SER A 476 -20.08 4.32 45.23
N HIS A 477 -20.97 4.19 46.25
CA HIS A 477 -20.71 3.76 47.64
C HIS A 477 -19.27 3.84 48.23
N TYR A 478 -18.39 3.16 47.49
CA TYR A 478 -17.04 2.72 47.77
C TYR A 478 -16.41 2.36 46.40
N ALA A 479 -15.72 3.31 45.76
CA ALA A 479 -14.98 3.10 44.50
C ALA A 479 -14.07 1.83 44.41
N PRO A 480 -13.48 1.27 45.48
CA PRO A 480 -12.65 0.06 45.39
C PRO A 480 -13.46 -1.23 45.32
N SER A 481 -14.77 -1.14 45.57
CA SER A 481 -15.71 -2.26 45.51
C SER A 481 -16.58 -2.24 44.26
N ALA A 482 -16.38 -1.24 43.38
CA ALA A 482 -17.17 -1.08 42.18
C ALA A 482 -16.86 -2.19 41.17
N SER A 483 -17.88 -2.95 40.78
CA SER A 483 -17.80 -3.73 39.53
C SER A 483 -17.97 -2.76 38.37
N VAL A 484 -16.97 -2.67 37.51
CA VAL A 484 -16.97 -1.76 36.36
C VAL A 484 -17.27 -2.57 35.10
N ASN A 485 -18.32 -2.17 34.39
CA ASN A 485 -18.57 -2.67 33.04
C ASN A 485 -17.62 -1.97 32.07
N TYR A 486 -16.92 -2.77 31.26
CA TYR A 486 -15.94 -2.26 30.30
C TYR A 486 -16.41 -2.52 28.87
N TYR A 487 -15.83 -1.80 27.95
CA TYR A 487 -16.08 -1.97 26.52
C TYR A 487 -15.36 -3.23 26.03
N HIS A 488 -16.12 -4.31 25.82
CA HIS A 488 -15.56 -5.61 25.44
C HIS A 488 -15.23 -5.66 23.94
N SER A 489 -16.08 -5.07 23.10
CA SER A 489 -15.91 -5.05 21.66
C SER A 489 -15.76 -3.60 21.20
N VAL A 490 -14.51 -3.19 21.02
CA VAL A 490 -14.16 -1.94 20.35
C VAL A 490 -13.56 -2.29 19.00
N LYS A 491 -14.20 -1.85 17.93
CA LYS A 491 -13.76 -2.08 16.55
C LYS A 491 -13.67 -0.76 15.82
N LEU A 492 -12.66 -0.62 14.97
CA LEU A 492 -12.60 0.47 14.00
C LEU A 492 -13.02 -0.09 12.65
N VAL A 493 -14.09 0.45 12.08
CA VAL A 493 -14.61 0.03 10.78
C VAL A 493 -14.63 1.20 9.83
N GLY A 494 -14.55 0.93 8.54
CA GLY A 494 -14.61 2.01 7.56
C GLY A 494 -14.29 1.54 6.17
N TRP A 495 -13.93 2.50 5.33
CA TRP A 495 -13.61 2.25 3.94
C TRP A 495 -12.42 3.08 3.48
N TYR A 496 -11.61 2.51 2.60
CA TYR A 496 -10.54 3.20 1.91
C TYR A 496 -10.67 3.03 0.38
N LEU A 497 -9.99 3.89 -0.37
CA LEU A 497 -9.90 3.82 -1.82
C LEU A 497 -8.59 3.15 -2.24
N GLU A 498 -8.69 2.15 -3.13
CA GLU A 498 -7.56 1.40 -3.71
C GLU A 498 -7.70 1.13 -5.20
#